data_AF-A0A1Y1NI30-F1
#
_entry.id   AF-A0A1Y1NI30-F1
#
_cell.length_a   1.000
_cell.length_b   1.000
_cell.length_c   1.000
_cell.angle_alpha   90.00
_cell.angle_beta   90.00
_cell.angle_gamma   90.00
#
_symmetry.space_group_name_H-M   'P 1'
#
loop_
_entity.id
_entity.type
_entity.pdbx_description
1 polymer ?
#
loop_
_entity_poly.entity_id
_entity_poly.type
_entity_poly.pdbx_seq_one_letter_code
_entity_poly.pdbx_strand_id
1 'polypeptide(L)'
;LREICRRVMPLKKAGRKSQFWWNDDIAHQREICRRCRRAYQRRRRRGDSADNERANLREERKELKRMIAESKKSCWKELCQDVDRDVWGKGYQIVTKKIAKRTIKVGWNDEALEAEVRRLFPEHPRLEPFPEGERPPPHDHVTTEEIAMAARQLPNRKAPGPDYVPAPIVKALALEKPGIYRKIIDDCIRDG
;
A
#
# COMPACT_ATOMS: atom_id res chain seq x y z
N LEU A 1 -23.40 11.51 -49.10
CA LEU A 1 -22.04 11.85 -48.62
C LEU A 1 -21.97 12.12 -47.10
N ARG A 2 -22.68 13.12 -46.53
CA ARG A 2 -22.64 13.42 -45.08
C ARG A 2 -22.98 12.22 -44.16
N GLU A 3 -23.88 11.35 -44.60
CA GLU A 3 -24.35 10.19 -43.85
C GLU A 3 -23.30 9.07 -43.81
N ILE A 4 -22.66 8.81 -44.95
CA ILE A 4 -21.54 7.88 -45.09
C ILE A 4 -20.35 8.34 -44.23
N CYS A 5 -20.04 9.64 -44.24
CA CYS A 5 -18.97 10.21 -43.42
C CYS A 5 -19.21 10.01 -41.91
N ARG A 6 -20.45 10.13 -41.41
CA ARG A 6 -20.78 9.88 -40.00
C ARG A 6 -20.68 8.41 -39.61
N ARG A 7 -20.94 7.49 -40.55
CA ARG A 7 -20.88 6.04 -40.32
C ARG A 7 -19.45 5.52 -40.27
N VAL A 8 -18.54 6.10 -41.06
CA VAL A 8 -17.16 5.61 -41.22
C VAL A 8 -16.16 6.37 -40.35
N MET A 9 -16.45 7.64 -40.00
CA MET A 9 -15.60 8.41 -39.10
C MET A 9 -16.10 8.31 -37.65
N PRO A 10 -15.32 7.75 -36.71
CA PRO A 10 -15.70 7.75 -35.31
C PRO A 10 -15.82 9.20 -34.81
N LEU A 11 -16.95 9.52 -34.20
CA LEU A 11 -17.12 10.78 -33.47
C LEU A 11 -15.94 10.94 -32.51
N LYS A 12 -15.33 12.14 -32.47
CA LYS A 12 -14.19 12.45 -31.58
C LYS A 12 -14.42 11.79 -30.22
N LYS A 13 -13.52 10.88 -29.80
CA LYS A 13 -13.54 10.29 -28.46
C LYS A 13 -13.75 11.42 -27.46
N ALA A 14 -14.70 11.26 -26.54
CA ALA A 14 -14.92 12.21 -25.46
C ALA A 14 -13.57 12.59 -24.86
N GLY A 15 -13.29 13.89 -24.77
CA GLY A 15 -12.01 14.39 -24.29
C GLY A 15 -11.65 13.78 -22.93
N ARG A 16 -10.36 13.78 -22.58
CA ARG A 16 -9.94 13.34 -21.24
C ARG A 16 -10.77 14.11 -20.21
N LYS A 17 -11.36 13.39 -19.26
CA LYS A 17 -12.08 13.99 -18.13
C LYS A 17 -11.16 15.04 -17.50
N SER A 18 -11.71 16.24 -17.29
CA SER A 18 -11.01 17.30 -16.58
C SER A 18 -10.59 16.81 -15.19
N GLN A 19 -9.49 17.34 -14.68
CA GLN A 19 -9.06 17.00 -13.33
C GLN A 19 -10.09 17.51 -12.33
N PHE A 20 -10.30 16.79 -11.22
CA PHE A 20 -11.35 17.13 -10.26
C PHE A 20 -11.19 18.51 -9.59
N TRP A 21 -9.96 19.04 -9.54
CA TRP A 21 -9.62 20.36 -9.01
C TRP A 21 -9.52 21.44 -10.09
N TRP A 22 -9.92 21.14 -11.33
CA TRP A 22 -9.85 22.09 -12.42
C TRP A 22 -11.15 22.89 -12.53
N ASN A 23 -11.05 24.21 -12.52
CA ASN A 23 -12.18 25.14 -12.70
C ASN A 23 -11.84 26.23 -13.74
N ASP A 24 -12.84 27.02 -14.09
CA ASP A 24 -12.73 28.06 -15.12
C ASP A 24 -11.76 29.19 -14.71
N ASP A 25 -11.68 29.51 -13.42
CA ASP A 25 -10.76 30.53 -12.91
C ASP A 25 -9.29 30.11 -13.09
N ILE A 26 -8.94 28.86 -12.79
CA ILE A 26 -7.62 28.28 -13.04
C ILE A 26 -7.34 28.23 -14.55
N ALA A 27 -8.36 27.94 -15.37
CA ALA A 27 -8.21 27.93 -16.82
C ALA A 27 -7.88 29.34 -17.36
N HIS A 28 -8.60 30.35 -16.90
CA HIS A 28 -8.37 31.75 -17.23
C HIS A 28 -6.99 32.22 -16.76
N GLN A 29 -6.61 31.95 -15.51
CA GLN A 29 -5.30 32.30 -14.97
C GLN A 29 -4.16 31.62 -15.72
N ARG A 30 -4.36 30.37 -16.16
CA ARG A 30 -3.38 29.68 -17.00
C ARG A 30 -3.24 30.33 -18.37
N GLU A 31 -4.32 30.88 -18.93
CA GLU A 31 -4.25 31.62 -20.17
C GLU A 31 -3.43 32.91 -20.01
N ILE A 32 -3.66 33.66 -18.94
CA ILE A 32 -2.86 34.86 -18.59
C ILE A 32 -1.38 34.48 -18.49
N CYS A 33 -1.04 33.43 -17.72
CA CYS A 33 0.31 32.90 -17.63
C CYS A 33 0.95 32.57 -19.00
N ARG A 34 0.17 32.00 -19.92
CA ARG A 34 0.62 31.69 -21.29
C ARG A 34 0.85 32.97 -22.10
N ARG A 35 -0.01 33.99 -21.95
CA ARG A 35 0.17 35.30 -22.59
C ARG A 35 1.47 35.96 -22.09
N CYS A 36 1.68 36.05 -20.78
CA CYS A 36 2.91 36.62 -20.19
C CYS A 36 4.16 35.85 -20.61
N ARG A 37 4.10 34.51 -20.66
CA ARG A 37 5.23 33.69 -21.15
C ARG A 37 5.58 34.01 -22.59
N ARG A 38 4.57 34.15 -23.47
CA ARG A 38 4.78 34.49 -24.87
C ARG A 38 5.37 35.90 -25.02
N ALA A 39 4.92 36.86 -24.23
CA ALA A 39 5.49 38.22 -24.21
C ALA A 39 6.98 38.20 -23.83
N TYR A 40 7.32 37.55 -22.70
CA TYR A 40 8.70 37.36 -22.25
C TYR A 40 9.59 36.70 -23.31
N GLN A 41 9.12 35.60 -23.92
CA GLN A 41 9.88 34.89 -24.95
C GLN A 41 10.11 35.72 -26.22
N ARG A 42 9.13 36.55 -26.63
CA ARG A 42 9.28 37.44 -27.79
C ARG A 42 10.32 38.52 -27.55
N ARG A 43 10.26 39.19 -26.38
CA ARG A 43 11.26 40.20 -25.96
C ARG A 43 12.66 39.61 -25.91
N ARG A 44 12.83 38.48 -25.23
CA ARG A 44 14.09 37.73 -25.14
C ARG A 44 14.69 37.38 -26.51
N ARG A 45 13.87 37.04 -27.50
CA ARG A 45 14.33 36.72 -28.85
C ARG A 45 14.77 37.94 -29.65
N ARG A 46 14.27 39.13 -29.31
CA ARG A 46 14.66 40.40 -29.94
C ARG A 46 15.95 40.99 -29.37
N GLY A 47 16.45 40.44 -28.25
CA GLY A 47 17.62 40.98 -27.55
C GLY A 47 17.29 42.09 -26.55
N ASP A 48 16.02 42.47 -26.42
CA ASP A 48 15.57 43.49 -25.46
C ASP A 48 15.76 43.02 -24.01
N SER A 49 15.95 43.97 -23.08
CA SER A 49 15.70 43.70 -21.67
C SER A 49 14.23 43.29 -21.49
N ALA A 50 14.03 42.21 -20.73
CA ALA A 50 12.74 41.58 -20.51
C ALA A 50 12.46 41.41 -19.00
N ASP A 51 13.06 42.26 -18.16
CA ASP A 51 12.98 42.14 -16.71
C ASP A 51 11.55 42.34 -16.20
N ASN A 52 10.82 43.29 -16.78
CA ASN A 52 9.40 43.52 -16.47
C ASN A 52 8.52 42.33 -16.88
N GLU A 53 8.67 41.81 -18.10
CA GLU A 53 7.91 40.63 -18.55
C GLU A 53 8.28 39.37 -17.75
N ARG A 54 9.53 39.28 -17.29
CA ARG A 54 9.99 38.21 -16.38
C ARG A 54 9.34 38.31 -15.01
N ALA A 55 9.27 39.52 -14.44
CA ALA A 55 8.60 39.79 -13.18
C ALA A 55 7.11 39.46 -13.27
N ASN A 56 6.41 39.98 -14.28
CA ASN A 56 4.99 39.69 -14.52
C ASN A 56 4.75 38.19 -14.70
N LEU A 57 5.56 37.49 -15.51
CA LEU A 57 5.43 36.03 -15.64
C LEU A 57 5.64 35.30 -14.31
N ARG A 58 6.52 35.79 -13.43
CA ARG A 58 6.76 35.20 -12.12
C ARG A 58 5.55 35.37 -11.21
N GLU A 59 4.95 36.56 -11.19
CA GLU A 59 3.76 36.88 -10.39
C GLU A 59 2.56 36.05 -10.85
N GLU A 60 2.25 36.06 -12.15
CA GLU A 60 1.11 35.30 -12.68
C GLU A 60 1.26 33.79 -12.41
N ARG A 61 2.49 33.28 -12.49
CA ARG A 61 2.77 31.87 -12.14
C ARG A 61 2.64 31.58 -10.66
N LYS A 62 2.98 32.54 -9.79
CA LYS A 62 2.76 32.41 -8.34
C LYS A 62 1.26 32.33 -8.07
N GLU A 63 0.50 33.20 -8.72
CA GLU A 63 -0.96 33.24 -8.58
C GLU A 63 -1.63 31.97 -9.09
N LEU A 64 -1.24 31.48 -10.29
CA LEU A 64 -1.73 30.20 -10.80
C LEU A 64 -1.46 29.03 -9.84
N LYS A 65 -0.28 29.01 -9.21
CA LYS A 65 0.06 27.97 -8.21
C LYS A 65 -0.82 28.10 -6.96
N ARG A 66 -1.07 29.32 -6.49
CA ARG A 66 -1.94 29.61 -5.34
C ARG A 66 -3.35 29.11 -5.60
N MET A 67 -3.95 29.49 -6.74
CA MET A 67 -5.30 29.06 -7.12
C MET A 67 -5.42 27.53 -7.25
N ILE A 68 -4.42 26.87 -7.86
CA ILE A 68 -4.40 25.40 -7.94
C ILE A 68 -4.33 24.75 -6.54
N ALA A 69 -3.52 25.30 -5.64
CA ALA A 69 -3.39 24.78 -4.28
C ALA A 69 -4.70 24.92 -3.50
N GLU A 70 -5.36 26.08 -3.60
CA GLU A 70 -6.64 26.37 -2.95
C GLU A 70 -7.77 25.50 -3.48
N SER A 71 -7.87 25.34 -4.80
CA SER A 71 -8.88 24.46 -5.39
C SER A 71 -8.67 23.01 -4.97
N LYS A 72 -7.42 22.51 -5.01
CA LYS A 72 -7.11 21.15 -4.51
C LYS A 72 -7.49 20.97 -3.04
N LYS A 73 -7.19 21.96 -2.19
CA LYS A 73 -7.53 21.94 -0.77
C LYS A 73 -9.04 21.90 -0.56
N SER A 74 -9.79 22.70 -1.32
CA SER A 74 -11.25 22.77 -1.24
C SER A 74 -11.89 21.47 -1.70
N CYS A 75 -11.51 20.95 -2.87
CA CYS A 75 -12.00 19.66 -3.36
C CYS A 75 -11.63 18.49 -2.43
N TRP A 76 -10.47 18.54 -1.77
CA TRP A 76 -10.11 17.54 -0.76
C TRP A 76 -11.03 17.61 0.46
N LYS A 77 -11.30 18.83 0.97
CA LYS A 77 -12.22 19.03 2.09
C LYS A 77 -13.64 18.55 1.76
N GLU A 78 -14.14 18.88 0.58
CA GLU A 78 -15.43 18.40 0.09
C GLU A 78 -15.46 16.87 0.00
N LEU A 79 -14.39 16.24 -0.48
CA LEU A 79 -14.30 14.80 -0.56
C LEU A 79 -14.34 14.14 0.83
N CYS A 80 -13.64 14.71 1.82
CA CYS A 80 -13.72 14.23 3.21
C CYS A 80 -15.14 14.35 3.76
N GLN A 81 -15.80 15.49 3.57
CA GLN A 81 -17.19 15.70 3.98
C GLN A 81 -18.17 14.76 3.26
N ASP A 82 -17.93 14.45 1.99
CA ASP A 82 -18.72 13.46 1.24
C ASP A 82 -18.56 12.05 1.87
N VAL A 83 -17.38 11.68 2.36
CA VAL A 83 -17.14 10.39 3.04
C VAL A 83 -17.82 10.33 4.40
N ASP A 84 -17.79 11.42 5.17
CA ASP A 84 -18.47 11.48 6.48
C ASP A 84 -20.00 11.34 6.33
N ARG A 85 -20.57 11.81 5.21
CA ARG A 85 -22.00 11.68 4.90
C ARG A 85 -22.38 10.32 4.32
N ASP A 86 -21.56 9.80 3.41
CA ASP A 86 -21.80 8.53 2.74
C ASP A 86 -20.48 7.77 2.57
N VAL A 87 -20.29 6.80 3.46
CA VAL A 87 -19.12 5.92 3.47
C VAL A 87 -18.97 5.09 2.20
N TRP A 88 -20.05 4.87 1.43
CA TRP A 88 -20.06 4.13 0.16
C TRP A 88 -20.08 5.05 -1.08
N GLY A 89 -20.01 6.36 -0.87
CA GLY A 89 -20.14 7.38 -1.90
C GLY A 89 -18.88 7.56 -2.76
N LYS A 90 -18.61 8.80 -3.17
CA LYS A 90 -17.53 9.11 -4.13
C LYS A 90 -16.14 8.70 -3.62
N GLY A 91 -15.85 8.89 -2.34
CA GLY A 91 -14.56 8.52 -1.74
C GLY A 91 -14.28 7.02 -1.90
N TYR A 92 -15.23 6.18 -1.50
CA TYR A 92 -15.16 4.73 -1.68
C TYR A 92 -15.00 4.34 -3.16
N GLN A 93 -15.79 4.93 -4.07
CA GLN A 93 -15.68 4.66 -5.50
C GLN A 93 -14.31 5.04 -6.09
N ILE A 94 -13.68 6.12 -5.61
CA ILE A 94 -12.35 6.53 -6.07
C ILE A 94 -11.30 5.50 -5.66
N VAL A 95 -11.35 5.04 -4.40
CA VAL A 95 -10.40 4.06 -3.85
C VAL A 95 -10.58 2.70 -4.52
N THR A 96 -11.82 2.18 -4.56
CA THR A 96 -12.13 0.89 -5.18
C THR A 96 -11.78 0.83 -6.65
N LYS A 97 -12.06 1.87 -7.45
CA LYS A 97 -11.65 1.93 -8.87
C LYS A 97 -10.13 1.92 -9.05
N LYS A 98 -9.35 2.42 -8.08
CA LYS A 98 -7.88 2.34 -8.11
C LYS A 98 -7.39 0.94 -7.71
N ILE A 99 -7.99 0.33 -6.70
CA ILE A 99 -7.65 -1.04 -6.26
C ILE A 99 -8.02 -2.06 -7.35
N ALA A 100 -9.22 -1.97 -7.93
CA ALA A 100 -9.71 -2.84 -9.01
C ALA A 100 -8.85 -2.81 -10.28
N LYS A 101 -8.12 -1.71 -10.52
CA LYS A 101 -7.16 -1.61 -11.63
C LYS A 101 -5.80 -2.22 -11.31
N ARG A 102 -5.44 -2.32 -10.02
CA ARG A 102 -4.17 -2.87 -9.55
C ARG A 102 -4.26 -4.34 -9.21
N THR A 103 -5.43 -4.80 -8.82
CA THR A 103 -5.80 -6.22 -8.91
C THR A 103 -5.89 -6.52 -10.40
N ILE A 104 -4.72 -6.82 -10.98
CA ILE A 104 -4.67 -7.72 -12.13
C ILE A 104 -5.62 -8.85 -11.74
N LYS A 105 -6.67 -9.09 -12.53
CA LYS A 105 -7.37 -10.37 -12.47
C LYS A 105 -6.29 -11.37 -12.81
N VAL A 106 -5.58 -11.84 -11.80
CA VAL A 106 -4.74 -13.02 -11.91
C VAL A 106 -5.75 -14.03 -12.42
N GLY A 107 -5.53 -14.53 -13.63
CA GLY A 107 -6.47 -15.38 -14.34
C GLY A 107 -6.51 -16.75 -13.69
N TRP A 108 -6.86 -16.79 -12.40
CA TRP A 108 -7.21 -18.01 -11.71
C TRP A 108 -8.47 -18.50 -12.38
N ASN A 109 -8.31 -19.56 -13.15
CA ASN A 109 -9.39 -20.50 -13.37
C ASN A 109 -9.66 -21.24 -12.06
N ASP A 110 -10.88 -21.76 -11.91
CA ASP A 110 -11.30 -22.47 -10.70
C ASP A 110 -10.35 -23.64 -10.40
N GLU A 111 -9.78 -24.28 -11.43
CA GLU A 111 -8.81 -25.36 -11.25
C GLU A 111 -7.47 -24.90 -10.64
N ALA A 112 -6.95 -23.74 -11.01
CA ALA A 112 -5.71 -23.23 -10.40
C ALA A 112 -5.92 -22.81 -8.95
N LEU A 113 -7.11 -22.30 -8.63
CA LEU A 113 -7.47 -21.96 -7.25
C LEU A 113 -7.54 -23.22 -6.39
N GLU A 114 -8.25 -24.24 -6.85
CA GLU A 114 -8.40 -25.52 -6.17
C GLU A 114 -7.03 -26.19 -5.91
N ALA A 115 -6.14 -26.18 -6.91
CA ALA A 115 -4.80 -26.74 -6.80
C ALA A 115 -3.96 -26.01 -5.73
N GLU A 116 -4.02 -24.69 -5.68
CA GLU A 116 -3.28 -23.90 -4.69
C GLU A 116 -3.88 -24.05 -3.29
N VAL A 117 -5.21 -24.12 -3.16
CA VAL A 117 -5.89 -24.38 -1.88
C VAL A 117 -5.47 -25.74 -1.33
N ARG A 118 -5.48 -26.81 -2.15
CA ARG A 118 -4.99 -28.12 -1.73
C ARG A 118 -3.52 -28.12 -1.32
N ARG A 119 -2.69 -27.31 -2.00
CA ARG A 119 -1.26 -27.17 -1.67
C ARG A 119 -1.05 -26.47 -0.33
N LEU A 120 -1.81 -25.41 -0.05
CA LEU A 120 -1.71 -24.61 1.17
C LEU A 120 -2.38 -25.28 2.37
N PHE A 121 -3.44 -26.05 2.13
CA PHE A 121 -4.23 -26.73 3.13
C PHE A 121 -4.36 -28.22 2.77
N PRO A 122 -3.31 -29.03 3.01
CA PRO A 122 -3.36 -30.47 2.81
C PRO A 122 -4.49 -31.09 3.66
N GLU A 123 -5.13 -32.12 3.13
CA GLU A 123 -6.07 -32.92 3.93
C GLU A 123 -5.30 -33.64 5.04
N HIS A 124 -5.66 -33.37 6.29
CA HIS A 124 -5.13 -34.06 7.46
C HIS A 124 -6.12 -35.14 7.92
N PRO A 125 -5.64 -36.27 8.47
CA PRO A 125 -6.50 -37.24 9.13
C PRO A 125 -7.36 -36.54 10.19
N ARG A 126 -8.62 -36.95 10.32
CA ARG A 126 -9.45 -36.51 11.44
C ARG A 126 -8.76 -36.94 12.73
N LEU A 127 -8.41 -35.96 13.56
CA LEU A 127 -7.99 -36.23 14.93
C LEU A 127 -9.23 -36.67 15.69
N GLU A 128 -9.24 -37.92 16.16
CA GLU A 128 -10.26 -38.36 17.10
C GLU A 128 -10.12 -37.54 18.39
N PRO A 129 -11.22 -37.02 18.96
CA PRO A 129 -11.19 -36.39 20.27
C PRO A 129 -10.57 -37.34 21.28
N PHE A 130 -9.69 -36.84 22.14
CA PHE A 130 -9.26 -37.62 23.30
C PHE A 130 -10.50 -38.02 24.11
N PRO A 131 -10.62 -39.29 24.53
CA PRO A 131 -11.74 -39.72 25.36
C PRO A 131 -11.84 -38.83 26.60
N GLU A 132 -13.02 -38.27 26.85
CA GLU A 132 -13.28 -37.44 28.03
C GLU A 132 -12.89 -38.23 29.30
N GLY A 133 -11.94 -37.68 30.07
CA GLY A 133 -11.51 -38.26 31.35
C GLY A 133 -10.17 -39.00 31.33
N GLU A 134 -9.59 -39.27 30.15
CA GLU A 134 -8.20 -39.71 30.09
C GLU A 134 -7.29 -38.49 30.15
N ARG A 135 -6.61 -38.31 31.28
CA ARG A 135 -5.51 -37.34 31.38
C ARG A 135 -4.48 -37.77 30.33
N PRO A 136 -4.00 -36.87 29.46
CA PRO A 136 -2.90 -37.20 28.57
C PRO A 136 -1.78 -37.81 29.42
N PRO A 137 -1.04 -38.81 28.90
CA PRO A 137 0.14 -39.31 29.59
C PRO A 137 0.98 -38.11 30.05
N PRO A 138 1.60 -38.18 31.25
CA PRO A 138 2.44 -37.09 31.75
C PRO A 138 3.33 -36.62 30.60
N HIS A 139 3.35 -35.32 30.31
CA HIS A 139 4.20 -34.78 29.27
C HIS A 139 5.60 -35.33 29.49
N ASP A 140 6.16 -36.00 28.47
CA ASP A 140 7.53 -36.47 28.54
C ASP A 140 8.40 -35.26 28.89
N HIS A 141 9.19 -35.39 29.97
CA HIS A 141 10.10 -34.33 30.40
C HIS A 141 10.95 -33.91 29.20
N VAL A 142 11.09 -32.59 28.99
CA VAL A 142 11.91 -32.11 27.89
C VAL A 142 13.32 -32.63 28.11
N THR A 143 13.91 -33.23 27.08
CA THR A 143 15.26 -33.78 27.14
C THR A 143 16.29 -32.70 26.83
N THR A 144 17.51 -32.86 27.33
CA THR A 144 18.62 -31.95 26.98
C THR A 144 18.93 -31.98 25.48
N GLU A 145 18.69 -33.11 24.83
CA GLU A 145 18.86 -33.36 23.41
C GLU A 145 17.86 -32.53 22.59
N GLU A 146 16.60 -32.47 22.99
CA GLU A 146 15.57 -31.64 22.35
C GLU A 146 15.92 -30.15 22.41
N ILE A 147 16.42 -29.68 23.56
CA ILE A 147 16.91 -28.30 23.70
C ILE A 147 18.07 -28.03 22.73
N ALA A 148 19.03 -28.95 22.64
CA ALA A 148 20.15 -28.81 21.74
C ALA A 148 19.73 -28.83 20.25
N MET A 149 18.76 -29.68 19.89
CA MET A 149 18.19 -29.72 18.53
C MET A 149 17.46 -28.42 18.19
N ALA A 150 16.62 -27.92 19.09
CA ALA A 150 15.89 -26.67 18.91
C ALA A 150 16.85 -25.48 18.79
N ALA A 151 17.89 -25.42 19.63
CA ALA A 151 18.91 -24.39 19.56
C ALA A 151 19.64 -24.37 18.21
N ARG A 152 19.95 -25.53 17.63
CA ARG A 152 20.59 -25.62 16.30
C ARG A 152 19.71 -25.04 15.20
N GLN A 153 18.40 -25.24 15.27
CA GLN A 153 17.42 -24.71 14.31
C GLN A 153 17.17 -23.20 14.46
N LEU A 154 17.52 -22.61 15.61
CA LEU A 154 17.31 -21.18 15.87
C LEU A 154 18.17 -20.31 14.92
N PRO A 155 17.56 -19.39 14.13
CA PRO A 155 18.29 -18.53 13.21
C PRO A 155 18.91 -17.30 13.91
N ASN A 156 20.19 -17.07 13.64
CA ASN A 156 20.99 -16.02 14.30
C ASN A 156 20.53 -14.58 14.02
N ARG A 157 19.78 -14.34 12.92
CA ARG A 157 19.40 -12.99 12.46
C ARG A 157 18.01 -12.56 12.94
N LYS A 158 17.42 -13.25 13.91
CA LYS A 158 16.14 -12.84 14.51
C LYS A 158 16.34 -11.63 15.40
N ALA A 159 15.39 -10.72 15.37
CA ALA A 159 15.37 -9.58 16.27
C ALA A 159 15.28 -10.07 17.72
N PRO A 160 15.99 -9.43 18.67
CA PRO A 160 15.91 -9.78 20.08
C PRO A 160 14.51 -9.48 20.66
N GLY A 161 14.16 -10.18 21.74
CA GLY A 161 12.92 -9.97 22.47
C GLY A 161 12.98 -8.73 23.38
N PRO A 162 11.98 -8.54 24.26
CA PRO A 162 11.94 -7.44 25.24
C PRO A 162 13.09 -7.46 26.26
N ASP A 163 13.74 -8.61 26.43
CA ASP A 163 14.95 -8.79 27.24
C ASP A 163 16.22 -8.28 26.56
N TYR A 164 16.12 -7.86 25.29
CA TYR A 164 17.22 -7.41 24.44
C TYR A 164 18.35 -8.43 24.26
N VAL A 165 18.09 -9.73 24.51
CA VAL A 165 19.10 -10.78 24.35
C VAL A 165 19.14 -11.27 22.90
N PRO A 166 20.28 -11.16 22.18
CA PRO A 166 20.40 -11.63 20.81
C PRO A 166 20.30 -13.16 20.68
N ALA A 167 19.63 -13.63 19.62
CA ALA A 167 19.50 -15.06 19.31
C ALA A 167 20.81 -15.86 19.30
N PRO A 168 21.97 -15.33 18.83
CA PRO A 168 23.25 -16.04 18.94
C PRO A 168 23.67 -16.37 20.37
N ILE A 169 23.35 -15.50 21.34
CA ILE A 169 23.71 -15.69 22.75
C ILE A 169 22.82 -16.78 23.37
N VAL A 170 21.51 -16.71 23.14
CA VAL A 170 20.55 -17.73 23.57
C VAL A 170 20.95 -19.09 23.02
N LYS A 171 21.29 -19.15 21.73
CA LYS A 171 21.75 -20.36 21.05
C LYS A 171 23.02 -20.94 21.66
N ALA A 172 24.03 -20.12 21.91
CA ALA A 172 25.28 -20.56 22.54
C ALA A 172 25.02 -21.12 23.94
N LEU A 173 24.23 -20.42 24.75
CA LEU A 173 23.91 -20.84 26.11
C LEU A 173 23.08 -22.14 26.14
N ALA A 174 22.15 -22.31 25.20
CA ALA A 174 21.33 -23.52 25.09
C ALA A 174 22.14 -24.75 24.65
N LEU A 175 23.24 -24.54 23.91
CA LEU A 175 24.16 -25.62 23.53
C LEU A 175 25.16 -25.96 24.64
N GLU A 176 25.67 -24.97 25.37
CA GLU A 176 26.64 -25.19 26.45
C GLU A 176 25.99 -25.67 27.75
N LYS A 177 24.79 -25.18 28.07
CA LYS A 177 24.09 -25.46 29.33
C LYS A 177 22.59 -25.75 29.09
N PRO A 178 22.25 -26.82 28.34
CA PRO A 178 20.86 -27.16 28.01
C PRO A 178 20.00 -27.43 29.25
N GLY A 179 20.61 -27.88 30.36
CA GLY A 179 19.90 -28.17 31.61
C GLY A 179 19.18 -26.97 32.25
N ILE A 180 19.65 -25.74 32.01
CA ILE A 180 19.00 -24.52 32.52
C ILE A 180 17.66 -24.31 31.80
N TYR A 181 17.68 -24.37 30.46
CA TYR A 181 16.47 -24.21 29.63
C TYR A 181 15.50 -25.36 29.84
N ARG A 182 16.01 -26.59 29.97
CA ARG A 182 15.21 -27.77 30.31
C ARG A 182 14.40 -27.54 31.58
N LYS A 183 15.05 -27.13 32.66
CA LYS A 183 14.39 -26.87 33.94
C LYS A 183 13.31 -25.79 33.81
N ILE A 184 13.63 -24.66 33.18
CA ILE A 184 12.68 -23.56 32.98
C ILE A 184 11.46 -24.04 32.18
N ILE A 185 11.67 -24.77 31.09
CA ILE A 185 10.57 -25.26 30.24
C ILE A 185 9.76 -26.33 30.96
N ASP A 186 10.39 -27.26 31.67
CA ASP A 186 9.71 -28.27 32.48
C ASP A 186 8.87 -27.62 33.59
N ASP A 187 9.39 -26.57 34.24
CA ASP A 187 8.65 -25.81 35.24
C ASP A 187 7.47 -25.05 34.60
N CYS A 188 7.65 -24.42 33.42
CA CYS A 188 6.56 -23.78 32.68
C CYS A 188 5.47 -24.75 32.22
N ILE A 189 5.84 -25.98 31.82
CA ILE A 189 4.88 -27.03 31.42
C ILE A 189 4.13 -27.56 32.64
N ARG A 190 4.77 -27.58 33.81
CA ARG A 190 4.14 -28.02 35.06
C ARG A 190 3.17 -26.98 35.63
N ASP A 191 3.55 -25.71 35.58
CA ASP A 191 2.84 -24.61 36.25
C ASP A 191 1.83 -23.88 35.35
N GLY A 192 1.90 -24.10 34.03
CA GLY A 192 0.98 -23.54 33.02
C GLY A 192 -0.25 -24.39 32.77
#